data_AF-A0A0A1U758-F1
#
_entry.id   AF-A0A0A1U758-F1
#
_cell.length_a   1.000
_cell.length_b   1.000
_cell.length_c   1.000
_cell.angle_alpha   90.00
_cell.angle_beta   90.00
_cell.angle_gamma   90.00
#
_symmetry.space_group_name_H-M   'P 1'
#
loop_
_entity.id
_entity.type
_entity.pdbx_description
1 polymer ?
#
loop_
_entity_poly.entity_id
_entity_poly.type
_entity_poly.pdbx_seq_one_letter_code
_entity_poly.pdbx_strand_id
1 'polypeptide(L)'
;MGNKFIEQMSRFPVTQRVSVVVLFLALLVQIATVMYFRFSPVLKTSDSYSSFEEAVGNVTDIPATYVEAHTEPEFPKYARVAHNEPRYYQMERGTCWDFALIGFLQSNYRQNGIEKGLMSEDQYTLLSTQAMGIKMVDHCVEHPDVCNTPGDSLLSNSTSGGEINWFYSFPGLYKETVPDSVCPYLPTDSEEWICDNLESAIKSNPVRFDVTKMNVATTVEDVKKLFVQKGNRALAWTSLIHDDVEYFPCTQYPDLCNVGVYDVVACPPEIASGDCAKLVLPMYTPDGEFDRHGEMTMAGGHGMVMEAFTDEFVTKAGHKGGFVLKNSWNDTAYGDRPMGSARGIRGSHSIEYYLGQISYEEEMTLCPNPQDPLNWEVCTEACGKSTEISKKIMEFEHKPFEYQCVDEHVCTKDPVYRYFLRELKPASRKPSGRYFDFTMIKYNTLDDTFVDLTWKALPTQVIGLYFTPIESQLKDLVANKEYCGYYFFPYDIVEQQISYYGGFNCIYYDINWEESSYLSKKDNHKEFDYTYLDKSTTKQHLDTATFYASNPYINKRYSD
;
A
#
# COMPACT_ATOMS: atom_id res chain seq x y z
N MET A 1 7.10 56.74 18.30
CA MET A 1 7.73 57.04 16.99
C MET A 1 6.95 58.04 16.12
N GLY A 2 5.63 58.25 16.31
CA GLY A 2 4.82 59.08 15.40
C GLY A 2 5.17 60.58 15.29
N ASN A 3 5.46 61.26 16.41
CA ASN A 3 5.62 62.74 16.38
C ASN A 3 6.89 63.23 15.65
N LYS A 4 8.02 62.50 15.74
CA LYS A 4 9.26 62.87 15.02
C LYS A 4 9.15 62.63 13.52
N PHE A 5 8.36 61.66 13.08
CA PHE A 5 8.19 61.33 11.66
C PHE A 5 7.35 62.40 10.94
N ILE A 6 6.26 62.86 11.57
CA ILE A 6 5.40 63.92 11.01
C ILE A 6 6.17 65.24 10.90
N GLU A 7 6.99 65.56 11.90
CA GLU A 7 7.81 66.77 11.89
C GLU A 7 8.87 66.75 10.77
N GLN A 8 9.47 65.59 10.49
CA GLN A 8 10.42 65.41 9.38
C GLN A 8 9.74 65.42 8.00
N MET A 9 8.55 64.81 7.88
CA MET A 9 7.76 64.82 6.64
C MET A 9 7.32 66.23 6.24
N SER A 10 7.14 67.14 7.20
CA SER A 10 6.74 68.53 6.96
C SER A 10 7.79 69.40 6.25
N ARG A 11 9.01 68.89 6.05
CA ARG A 11 10.12 69.59 5.37
C ARG A 11 10.25 69.26 3.88
N PHE A 12 9.56 68.23 3.39
CA PHE A 12 9.62 67.84 1.98
C PHE A 12 8.56 68.56 1.13
N PRO A 13 8.80 68.81 -0.17
CA PRO A 13 7.78 69.26 -1.11
C PRO A 13 6.55 68.34 -1.14
N VAL A 14 5.37 68.90 -1.40
CA VAL A 14 4.09 68.15 -1.40
C VAL A 14 4.14 66.93 -2.31
N THR A 15 4.79 67.03 -3.48
CA THR A 15 4.95 65.92 -4.43
C THR A 15 5.75 64.74 -3.87
N GLN A 16 6.77 65.00 -3.04
CA GLN A 16 7.55 63.95 -2.38
C GLN A 16 6.77 63.32 -1.22
N ARG A 17 5.97 64.10 -0.48
CA ARG A 17 5.09 63.54 0.58
C ARG A 17 4.06 62.58 0.00
N VAL A 18 3.42 62.96 -1.11
CA VAL A 18 2.47 62.09 -1.81
C VAL A 18 3.16 60.80 -2.26
N SER A 19 4.36 60.89 -2.83
CA SER A 19 5.12 59.72 -3.27
C SER A 19 5.47 58.76 -2.13
N VAL A 20 5.87 59.29 -0.96
CA VAL A 20 6.17 58.49 0.23
C VAL A 20 4.91 57.81 0.78
N VAL A 21 3.77 58.49 0.79
CA VAL A 21 2.50 57.91 1.22
C VAL A 21 2.04 56.80 0.27
N VAL A 22 2.17 57.00 -1.05
CA VAL A 22 1.82 55.99 -2.06
C VAL A 22 2.72 54.75 -1.94
N LEU A 23 4.03 54.94 -1.77
CA LEU A 23 4.98 53.83 -1.57
C LEU A 23 4.70 53.07 -0.27
N PHE A 24 4.35 53.78 0.81
CA PHE A 24 3.99 53.15 2.08
C PHE A 24 2.70 52.33 1.96
N LEU A 25 1.69 52.85 1.27
CA LEU A 25 0.45 52.11 0.99
C LEU A 25 0.69 50.88 0.11
N ALA A 26 1.53 50.99 -0.93
CA ALA A 26 1.91 49.85 -1.77
C ALA A 26 2.63 48.77 -0.96
N LEU A 27 3.52 49.17 -0.04
CA LEU A 27 4.21 48.24 0.86
C LEU A 27 3.24 47.55 1.82
N LEU A 28 2.27 48.28 2.38
CA LEU A 28 1.24 47.69 3.24
C LEU A 28 0.37 46.68 2.49
N VAL A 29 0.02 46.95 1.24
CA VAL A 29 -0.71 46.01 0.38
C VAL A 29 0.14 44.76 0.14
N GLN A 30 1.42 44.90 -0.22
CA GLN A 30 2.31 43.75 -0.39
C GLN A 30 2.46 42.92 0.89
N ILE A 31 2.62 43.56 2.05
CA ILE A 31 2.70 42.87 3.34
C ILE A 31 1.39 42.13 3.64
N ALA A 32 0.23 42.77 3.41
CA ALA A 32 -1.06 42.14 3.59
C ALA A 32 -1.27 40.96 2.63
N THR A 33 -0.84 41.07 1.37
CA THR A 33 -0.88 39.97 0.40
C THR A 33 0.03 38.82 0.82
N VAL A 34 1.26 39.09 1.24
CA VAL A 34 2.18 38.06 1.74
C VAL A 34 1.62 37.41 3.00
N MET A 35 1.08 38.18 3.96
CA MET A 35 0.43 37.62 5.15
C MET A 35 -0.78 36.77 4.77
N TYR A 36 -1.61 37.22 3.82
CA TYR A 36 -2.75 36.45 3.33
C TYR A 36 -2.29 35.12 2.72
N PHE A 37 -1.29 35.10 1.84
CA PHE A 37 -0.82 33.84 1.25
C PHE A 37 -0.03 32.95 2.21
N ARG A 38 0.68 33.51 3.21
CA ARG A 38 1.39 32.72 4.23
C ARG A 38 0.45 32.11 5.27
N PHE A 39 -0.60 32.83 5.66
CA PHE A 39 -1.50 32.42 6.73
C PHE A 39 -2.85 31.87 6.22
N SER A 40 -3.21 32.05 4.94
CA SER A 40 -4.40 31.41 4.35
C SER A 40 -4.39 29.89 4.44
N PRO A 41 -3.26 29.17 4.27
CA PRO A 41 -3.20 27.73 4.52
C PRO A 41 -3.53 27.37 5.97
N VAL A 42 -3.03 28.18 6.92
CA VAL A 42 -3.24 27.99 8.37
C VAL A 42 -4.69 28.28 8.79
N LEU A 43 -5.32 29.30 8.20
CA LEU A 43 -6.73 29.62 8.41
C LEU A 43 -7.66 28.58 7.77
N LYS A 44 -7.30 28.05 6.60
CA LYS A 44 -8.04 26.94 5.97
C LYS A 44 -7.94 25.65 6.77
N THR A 45 -6.80 25.37 7.40
CA THR A 45 -6.69 24.22 8.31
C THR A 45 -7.55 24.42 9.56
N SER A 46 -7.59 25.60 10.18
CA SER A 46 -8.43 25.80 11.37
C SER A 46 -9.92 25.70 11.05
N ASP A 47 -10.35 26.24 9.90
CA ASP A 47 -11.74 26.14 9.44
C ASP A 47 -12.12 24.69 9.07
N SER A 48 -11.16 23.90 8.56
CA SER A 48 -11.34 22.46 8.29
C SER A 48 -11.46 21.63 9.57
N TYR A 49 -10.72 21.97 10.62
CA TYR A 49 -10.83 21.29 11.92
C TYR A 49 -12.14 21.64 12.62
N SER A 50 -12.55 22.92 12.60
CA SER A 50 -13.84 23.32 13.16
C SER A 50 -15.02 22.80 12.34
N SER A 51 -14.91 22.73 11.00
CA SER A 51 -15.97 22.15 10.18
C SER A 51 -16.07 20.64 10.34
N PHE A 52 -14.98 19.93 10.63
CA PHE A 52 -15.04 18.51 10.97
C PHE A 52 -15.71 18.29 12.34
N GLU A 53 -15.35 19.05 13.37
CA GLU A 53 -16.03 18.95 14.67
C GLU A 53 -17.50 19.42 14.61
N GLU A 54 -17.83 20.42 13.79
CA GLU A 54 -19.20 20.95 13.61
C GLU A 54 -20.06 20.07 12.68
N ALA A 55 -19.45 19.38 11.70
CA ALA A 55 -20.14 18.39 10.85
C ALA A 55 -20.32 17.03 11.54
N VAL A 56 -19.36 16.62 12.38
CA VAL A 56 -19.49 15.41 13.22
C VAL A 56 -20.41 15.70 14.42
N GLY A 57 -20.43 16.94 14.90
CA GLY A 57 -21.29 17.44 15.98
C GLY A 57 -22.73 17.70 15.56
N ASN A 58 -23.47 16.64 15.20
CA ASN A 58 -24.92 16.45 15.37
C ASN A 58 -25.46 15.22 14.60
N VAL A 59 -24.61 14.46 13.89
CA VAL A 59 -25.05 13.32 13.07
C VAL A 59 -24.84 11.96 13.77
N THR A 60 -24.05 11.87 14.85
CA THR A 60 -23.91 10.63 15.62
C THR A 60 -23.87 10.87 17.14
N ASP A 61 -24.78 10.24 17.90
CA ASP A 61 -24.74 10.17 19.38
C ASP A 61 -23.63 9.23 19.89
N ILE A 62 -22.64 8.88 19.05
CA ILE A 62 -21.67 7.83 19.28
C ILE A 62 -20.28 8.47 19.48
N PRO A 63 -19.58 8.25 20.60
CA PRO A 63 -18.33 8.95 20.90
C PRO A 63 -17.17 8.49 20.00
N ALA A 64 -16.49 9.45 19.36
CA ALA A 64 -15.14 9.24 18.81
C ALA A 64 -14.11 9.68 19.86
N THR A 65 -13.06 8.88 20.06
CA THR A 65 -11.98 9.25 21.01
C THR A 65 -10.61 9.03 20.39
N TYR A 66 -9.76 10.04 20.50
CA TYR A 66 -8.33 9.90 20.28
C TYR A 66 -7.68 9.18 21.46
N VAL A 67 -6.70 8.34 21.18
CA VAL A 67 -5.92 7.68 22.23
C VAL A 67 -4.95 8.70 22.84
N GLU A 68 -5.12 9.05 24.13
CA GLU A 68 -4.18 9.91 24.84
C GLU A 68 -3.12 9.09 25.60
N ALA A 69 -1.84 9.44 25.46
CA ALA A 69 -0.72 8.85 26.18
C ALA A 69 -0.49 9.56 27.53
N HIS A 70 -0.71 8.85 28.66
CA HIS A 70 -0.40 9.36 30.01
C HIS A 70 0.67 8.54 30.75
N THR A 71 1.14 7.42 30.17
CA THR A 71 2.21 6.55 30.69
C THR A 71 2.81 5.73 29.55
N GLU A 72 4.14 5.63 29.43
CA GLU A 72 4.83 4.74 28.48
C GLU A 72 4.42 3.28 28.77
N PRO A 73 3.63 2.62 27.89
CA PRO A 73 3.31 1.22 28.07
C PRO A 73 4.49 0.37 27.56
N GLU A 74 4.91 -0.63 28.34
CA GLU A 74 5.84 -1.64 27.84
C GLU A 74 5.06 -2.57 26.88
N PHE A 75 5.25 -2.38 25.58
CA PHE A 75 4.66 -3.23 24.54
C PHE A 75 5.49 -4.50 24.33
N PRO A 76 4.88 -5.61 23.89
CA PRO A 76 5.67 -6.71 23.34
C PRO A 76 6.44 -6.21 22.11
N LYS A 77 7.61 -6.80 21.86
CA LYS A 77 8.45 -6.46 20.69
C LYS A 77 7.77 -6.74 19.34
N TYR A 78 6.77 -7.60 19.34
CA TYR A 78 5.91 -7.83 18.18
C TYR A 78 4.54 -8.30 18.66
N ALA A 79 3.51 -8.05 17.86
CA ALA A 79 2.17 -8.60 18.05
C ALA A 79 1.50 -8.78 16.69
N ARG A 80 0.58 -9.74 16.59
CA ARG A 80 -0.17 -10.01 15.36
C ARG A 80 -1.60 -10.42 15.65
N VAL A 81 -2.47 -10.20 14.67
CA VAL A 81 -3.81 -10.78 14.62
C VAL A 81 -3.69 -12.30 14.51
N ALA A 82 -4.53 -13.01 15.24
CA ALA A 82 -4.62 -14.47 15.15
C ALA A 82 -5.53 -14.84 13.97
N HIS A 83 -5.23 -15.91 13.23
CA HIS A 83 -6.11 -16.43 12.16
C HIS A 83 -6.50 -15.38 11.10
N ASN A 84 -5.54 -14.90 10.32
CA ASN A 84 -5.78 -13.85 9.32
C ASN A 84 -6.53 -14.38 8.09
N GLU A 85 -7.34 -13.52 7.47
CA GLU A 85 -8.06 -13.86 6.25
C GLU A 85 -7.14 -13.88 5.02
N PRO A 86 -7.46 -14.66 3.98
CA PRO A 86 -6.76 -14.61 2.70
C PRO A 86 -6.75 -13.23 2.03
N ARG A 87 -5.80 -13.02 1.11
CA ARG A 87 -5.63 -11.75 0.38
C ARG A 87 -6.75 -11.49 -0.63
N TYR A 88 -6.85 -10.22 -1.03
CA TYR A 88 -7.79 -9.70 -2.03
C TYR A 88 -7.13 -8.65 -2.93
N TYR A 89 -7.79 -8.30 -4.03
CA TYR A 89 -7.24 -7.42 -5.07
C TYR A 89 -8.25 -6.39 -5.56
N GLN A 90 -7.90 -5.11 -5.44
CA GLN A 90 -8.68 -4.00 -6.00
C GLN A 90 -8.50 -3.84 -7.52
N MET A 91 -7.55 -4.57 -8.10
CA MET A 91 -7.22 -4.51 -9.52
C MET A 91 -6.96 -3.08 -9.99
N GLU A 92 -7.65 -2.61 -11.02
CA GLU A 92 -7.40 -1.30 -11.65
C GLU A 92 -8.20 -0.16 -11.02
N ARG A 93 -9.12 -0.44 -10.07
CA ARG A 93 -10.04 0.54 -9.49
C ARG A 93 -9.44 1.22 -8.26
N GLY A 94 -9.83 2.47 -8.01
CA GLY A 94 -9.42 3.27 -6.85
C GLY A 94 -10.14 2.89 -5.55
N THR A 95 -10.34 1.61 -5.26
CA THR A 95 -11.23 1.11 -4.18
C THR A 95 -10.49 0.61 -2.93
N CYS A 96 -9.24 1.03 -2.73
CA CYS A 96 -8.42 0.62 -1.58
C CYS A 96 -9.09 0.87 -0.22
N TRP A 97 -9.81 1.99 -0.09
CA TRP A 97 -10.55 2.35 1.12
C TRP A 97 -11.62 1.31 1.48
N ASP A 98 -12.32 0.78 0.48
CA ASP A 98 -13.39 -0.19 0.64
C ASP A 98 -12.82 -1.57 1.01
N PHE A 99 -11.74 -1.99 0.33
CA PHE A 99 -11.01 -3.20 0.70
C PHE A 99 -10.42 -3.14 2.11
N ALA A 100 -9.93 -1.98 2.54
CA ALA A 100 -9.42 -1.77 3.89
C ALA A 100 -10.54 -1.88 4.93
N LEU A 101 -11.68 -1.24 4.68
CA LEU A 101 -12.87 -1.34 5.55
C LEU A 101 -13.39 -2.78 5.64
N ILE A 102 -13.60 -3.44 4.49
CA ILE A 102 -14.09 -4.82 4.44
C ILE A 102 -13.09 -5.79 5.06
N GLY A 103 -11.79 -5.65 4.78
CA GLY A 103 -10.77 -6.48 5.40
C GLY A 103 -10.76 -6.34 6.93
N PHE A 104 -10.88 -5.12 7.45
CA PHE A 104 -11.05 -4.87 8.87
C PHE A 104 -12.34 -5.54 9.43
N LEU A 105 -13.48 -5.40 8.75
CA LEU A 105 -14.75 -5.99 9.19
C LEU A 105 -14.69 -7.52 9.18
N GLN A 106 -14.09 -8.14 8.16
CA GLN A 106 -13.90 -9.59 8.07
C GLN A 106 -13.03 -10.11 9.23
N SER A 107 -11.90 -9.45 9.48
CA SER A 107 -11.01 -9.78 10.60
C SER A 107 -11.73 -9.67 11.94
N ASN A 108 -12.46 -8.58 12.17
CA ASN A 108 -13.22 -8.37 13.40
C ASN A 108 -14.34 -9.42 13.57
N TYR A 109 -15.06 -9.73 12.49
CA TYR A 109 -16.12 -10.74 12.45
C TYR A 109 -15.59 -12.12 12.83
N ARG A 110 -14.45 -12.52 12.26
CA ARG A 110 -13.79 -13.81 12.53
C ARG A 110 -13.34 -13.91 13.97
N GLN A 111 -12.63 -12.90 14.50
CA GLN A 111 -12.17 -12.90 15.89
C GLN A 111 -13.34 -12.98 16.88
N ASN A 112 -14.39 -12.17 16.68
CA ASN A 112 -15.58 -12.23 17.54
C ASN A 112 -16.28 -13.60 17.44
N GLY A 113 -16.33 -14.21 16.26
CA GLY A 113 -16.91 -15.53 16.03
C GLY A 113 -16.17 -16.63 16.79
N ILE A 114 -14.84 -16.64 16.70
CA ILE A 114 -13.98 -17.62 17.39
C ILE A 114 -14.10 -17.46 18.90
N GLU A 115 -13.95 -16.24 19.43
CA GLU A 115 -14.03 -15.95 20.86
C GLU A 115 -15.37 -16.37 21.49
N LYS A 116 -16.47 -16.23 20.75
CA LYS A 116 -17.81 -16.63 21.19
C LYS A 116 -18.16 -18.10 20.89
N GLY A 117 -17.26 -18.86 20.27
CA GLY A 117 -17.51 -20.25 19.86
C GLY A 117 -18.57 -20.37 18.76
N LEU A 118 -18.79 -19.31 17.97
CA LEU A 118 -19.75 -19.26 16.86
C LEU A 118 -19.13 -19.65 15.51
N MET A 119 -17.80 -19.65 15.43
CA MET A 119 -17.00 -19.98 14.24
C MET A 119 -15.76 -20.76 14.67
N SER A 120 -15.27 -21.69 13.85
CA SER A 120 -14.01 -22.40 14.11
C SER A 120 -12.79 -21.61 13.63
N GLU A 121 -11.62 -21.90 14.20
CA GLU A 121 -10.36 -21.20 13.87
C GLU A 121 -9.96 -21.31 12.40
N ASP A 122 -10.31 -22.42 11.74
CA ASP A 122 -10.06 -22.67 10.32
C ASP A 122 -11.11 -22.03 9.41
N GLN A 123 -12.14 -21.37 9.93
CA GLN A 123 -13.19 -20.75 9.13
C GLN A 123 -13.00 -19.23 8.99
N TYR A 124 -13.38 -18.71 7.82
CA TYR A 124 -13.52 -17.28 7.57
C TYR A 124 -14.72 -17.01 6.66
N THR A 125 -15.22 -15.78 6.69
CA THR A 125 -16.35 -15.33 5.86
C THR A 125 -15.95 -14.12 5.03
N LEU A 126 -16.22 -14.18 3.74
CA LEU A 126 -16.04 -13.04 2.83
C LEU A 126 -17.28 -12.15 2.82
N LEU A 127 -17.05 -10.85 3.02
CA LEU A 127 -18.04 -9.77 2.89
C LEU A 127 -17.82 -9.03 1.57
N SER A 128 -18.90 -8.54 0.96
CA SER A 128 -18.86 -7.91 -0.36
C SER A 128 -18.31 -6.48 -0.31
N THR A 129 -17.13 -6.30 -0.87
CA THR A 129 -16.57 -4.98 -1.20
C THR A 129 -17.45 -4.26 -2.23
N GLN A 130 -17.87 -4.93 -3.30
CA GLN A 130 -18.71 -4.33 -4.34
C GLN A 130 -19.99 -3.68 -3.79
N ALA A 131 -20.70 -4.38 -2.90
CA ALA A 131 -21.92 -3.88 -2.27
C ALA A 131 -21.63 -2.72 -1.31
N MET A 132 -20.56 -2.79 -0.53
CA MET A 132 -20.16 -1.72 0.39
C MET A 132 -19.86 -0.42 -0.37
N GLY A 133 -19.07 -0.48 -1.44
CA GLY A 133 -18.81 0.66 -2.31
C GLY A 133 -20.08 1.29 -2.87
N ILE A 134 -21.01 0.48 -3.40
CA ILE A 134 -22.30 0.96 -3.93
C ILE A 134 -23.11 1.66 -2.84
N LYS A 135 -23.30 1.01 -1.68
CA LYS A 135 -24.12 1.59 -0.59
C LYS A 135 -23.48 2.84 0.01
N MET A 136 -22.15 2.87 0.16
CA MET A 136 -21.46 4.07 0.62
C MET A 136 -21.76 5.27 -0.30
N VAL A 137 -21.75 5.07 -1.62
CA VAL A 137 -22.11 6.13 -2.58
C VAL A 137 -23.54 6.59 -2.35
N ASP A 138 -24.49 5.65 -2.21
CA ASP A 138 -25.91 6.00 -1.95
C ASP A 138 -26.03 6.91 -0.72
N HIS A 139 -25.41 6.53 0.40
CA HIS A 139 -25.40 7.34 1.63
C HIS A 139 -24.71 8.69 1.43
N CYS A 140 -23.59 8.76 0.70
CA CYS A 140 -22.90 10.01 0.39
C CYS A 140 -23.71 10.94 -0.52
N VAL A 141 -24.51 10.40 -1.45
CA VAL A 141 -25.41 11.20 -2.30
C VAL A 141 -26.54 11.81 -1.47
N GLU A 142 -27.05 11.06 -0.50
CA GLU A 142 -28.06 11.55 0.45
C GLU A 142 -27.48 12.54 1.48
N HIS A 143 -26.21 12.36 1.86
CA HIS A 143 -25.49 13.13 2.88
C HIS A 143 -24.13 13.65 2.38
N PRO A 144 -24.11 14.56 1.38
CA PRO A 144 -22.87 15.02 0.75
C PRO A 144 -21.97 15.83 1.67
N ASP A 145 -22.49 16.33 2.79
CA ASP A 145 -21.73 17.04 3.82
C ASP A 145 -20.72 16.15 4.57
N VAL A 146 -20.99 14.84 4.65
CA VAL A 146 -20.09 13.85 5.27
C VAL A 146 -18.94 13.47 4.35
N CYS A 147 -19.22 13.30 3.05
CA CYS A 147 -18.28 12.75 2.08
C CYS A 147 -17.51 13.82 1.28
N ASN A 148 -17.41 15.03 1.83
CA ASN A 148 -16.80 16.18 1.17
C ASN A 148 -15.28 16.25 1.42
N THR A 149 -14.54 15.22 1.03
CA THR A 149 -13.07 15.21 1.07
C THR A 149 -12.49 15.66 -0.28
N PRO A 150 -11.67 16.73 -0.34
CA PRO A 150 -11.05 17.16 -1.58
C PRO A 150 -10.12 16.08 -2.18
N GLY A 151 -10.35 15.71 -3.43
CA GLY A 151 -9.53 14.72 -4.16
C GLY A 151 -10.21 13.37 -4.35
N ASP A 152 -11.29 13.09 -3.62
CA ASP A 152 -12.07 11.86 -3.82
C ASP A 152 -13.07 11.98 -4.97
N SER A 153 -13.16 10.92 -5.78
CA SER A 153 -14.05 10.88 -6.93
C SER A 153 -15.48 10.42 -6.57
N LEU A 154 -15.77 10.19 -5.29
CA LEU A 154 -17.12 9.85 -4.82
C LEU A 154 -18.13 10.96 -5.09
N LEU A 155 -17.73 12.23 -5.02
CA LEU A 155 -18.54 13.38 -5.45
C LEU A 155 -18.81 13.40 -6.97
N SER A 156 -18.10 12.57 -7.75
CA SER A 156 -18.33 12.36 -9.18
C SER A 156 -19.17 11.12 -9.49
N ASN A 157 -19.87 10.57 -8.48
CA ASN A 157 -20.67 9.35 -8.60
C ASN A 157 -19.82 8.19 -9.14
N SER A 158 -18.74 7.87 -8.41
CA SER A 158 -17.88 6.72 -8.62
C SER A 158 -17.52 6.10 -7.28
N THR A 159 -17.34 4.79 -7.25
CA THR A 159 -16.81 4.04 -6.09
C THR A 159 -15.30 4.21 -5.89
N SER A 160 -14.60 4.82 -6.85
CA SER A 160 -13.16 5.08 -6.79
C SER A 160 -12.85 6.36 -5.99
N GLY A 161 -11.90 6.25 -5.06
CA GLY A 161 -11.56 7.29 -4.07
C GLY A 161 -12.60 7.36 -2.95
N GLY A 162 -12.18 7.48 -1.70
CA GLY A 162 -13.06 7.43 -0.53
C GLY A 162 -12.31 7.23 0.77
N GLU A 163 -13.02 7.39 1.89
CA GLU A 163 -12.43 7.38 3.22
C GLU A 163 -13.10 6.38 4.15
N ILE A 164 -12.28 5.64 4.91
CA ILE A 164 -12.77 4.60 5.82
C ILE A 164 -13.65 5.20 6.92
N ASN A 165 -13.32 6.40 7.42
CA ASN A 165 -14.04 7.02 8.53
C ASN A 165 -15.50 7.40 8.21
N TRP A 166 -15.88 7.52 6.93
CA TRP A 166 -17.27 7.81 6.54
C TRP A 166 -18.22 6.70 6.98
N PHE A 167 -17.74 5.46 7.06
CA PHE A 167 -18.51 4.32 7.55
C PHE A 167 -19.16 4.57 8.91
N TYR A 168 -18.46 5.29 9.80
CA TYR A 168 -18.96 5.60 11.14
C TYR A 168 -20.19 6.52 11.12
N SER A 169 -20.28 7.40 10.12
CA SER A 169 -21.34 8.38 9.96
C SER A 169 -22.64 7.78 9.41
N PHE A 170 -22.60 6.53 8.92
CA PHE A 170 -23.72 5.89 8.25
C PHE A 170 -24.14 4.57 8.91
N PRO A 171 -24.89 4.62 10.05
CA PRO A 171 -25.38 3.42 10.72
C PRO A 171 -26.25 2.49 9.86
N GLY A 172 -26.82 2.99 8.76
CA GLY A 172 -27.54 2.17 7.79
C GLY A 172 -26.65 1.05 7.19
N LEU A 173 -25.37 1.35 6.94
CA LEU A 173 -24.41 0.40 6.37
C LEU A 173 -24.21 -0.85 7.23
N TYR A 174 -24.48 -0.77 8.54
CA TYR A 174 -24.28 -1.90 9.47
C TYR A 174 -25.27 -3.05 9.24
N LYS A 175 -26.37 -2.79 8.51
CA LYS A 175 -27.36 -3.80 8.08
C LYS A 175 -27.29 -4.10 6.58
N GLU A 176 -26.60 -3.24 5.83
CA GLU A 176 -26.44 -3.33 4.38
C GLU A 176 -25.12 -4.01 3.97
N THR A 177 -24.24 -4.28 4.93
CA THR A 177 -23.06 -5.12 4.74
C THR A 177 -23.48 -6.58 4.50
N VAL A 178 -23.26 -7.08 3.28
CA VAL A 178 -23.73 -8.41 2.84
C VAL A 178 -22.56 -9.38 2.56
N PRO A 179 -22.81 -10.70 2.58
CA PRO A 179 -21.82 -11.69 2.13
C PRO A 179 -21.36 -11.47 0.68
N ASP A 180 -20.11 -11.79 0.37
CA ASP A 180 -19.50 -11.60 -0.96
C ASP A 180 -20.31 -12.25 -2.10
N SER A 181 -20.92 -13.41 -1.85
CA SER A 181 -21.67 -14.14 -2.86
C SER A 181 -22.99 -13.47 -3.30
N VAL A 182 -23.43 -12.43 -2.59
CA VAL A 182 -24.51 -11.54 -3.06
C VAL A 182 -24.03 -10.70 -4.25
N CYS A 183 -22.81 -10.19 -4.14
CA CYS A 183 -22.24 -9.22 -5.06
C CYS A 183 -20.72 -9.34 -5.10
N PRO A 184 -20.18 -10.30 -5.87
CA PRO A 184 -18.74 -10.47 -5.99
C PRO A 184 -18.08 -9.23 -6.59
N TYR A 185 -16.84 -8.95 -6.19
CA TYR A 185 -16.10 -7.81 -6.70
C TYR A 185 -15.83 -7.87 -8.21
N LEU A 186 -16.11 -6.77 -8.91
CA LEU A 186 -15.83 -6.62 -10.34
C LEU A 186 -14.63 -5.67 -10.56
N PRO A 187 -13.65 -6.06 -11.38
CA PRO A 187 -12.34 -5.41 -11.38
C PRO A 187 -12.25 -4.16 -12.27
N THR A 188 -13.33 -3.76 -12.95
CA THR A 188 -13.34 -2.65 -13.91
C THR A 188 -14.28 -1.52 -13.49
N ASP A 189 -13.89 -0.28 -13.75
CA ASP A 189 -14.72 0.90 -13.42
C ASP A 189 -16.07 0.87 -14.17
N SER A 190 -16.11 0.33 -15.41
CA SER A 190 -17.36 0.22 -16.18
C SER A 190 -18.40 -0.70 -15.55
N GLU A 191 -17.99 -1.56 -14.63
CA GLU A 191 -18.84 -2.55 -13.97
C GLU A 191 -19.10 -2.19 -12.50
N GLU A 192 -18.68 -1.01 -12.05
CA GLU A 192 -18.70 -0.61 -10.65
C GLU A 192 -20.11 -0.54 -10.01
N TRP A 193 -21.18 -0.57 -10.81
CA TRP A 193 -22.57 -0.51 -10.35
C TRP A 193 -23.33 -1.83 -10.50
N ILE A 194 -22.68 -2.89 -10.97
CA ILE A 194 -23.36 -4.16 -11.27
C ILE A 194 -23.55 -4.96 -9.98
N CYS A 195 -24.80 -5.08 -9.53
CA CYS A 195 -25.16 -5.77 -8.30
C CYS A 195 -26.67 -6.11 -8.24
N ASP A 196 -27.18 -6.85 -9.23
CA ASP A 196 -28.63 -6.98 -9.50
C ASP A 196 -29.50 -7.43 -8.31
N ASN A 197 -28.95 -8.22 -7.38
CA ASN A 197 -29.71 -8.81 -6.27
C ASN A 197 -29.54 -8.08 -4.93
N LEU A 198 -28.81 -6.96 -4.87
CA LEU A 198 -28.42 -6.30 -3.63
C LEU A 198 -29.61 -5.97 -2.72
N GLU A 199 -30.58 -5.22 -3.24
CA GLU A 199 -31.74 -4.75 -2.48
C GLU A 199 -32.65 -5.89 -1.99
N SER A 200 -32.69 -7.00 -2.72
CA SER A 200 -33.42 -8.19 -2.28
C SER A 200 -32.65 -8.93 -1.18
N ALA A 201 -31.33 -9.04 -1.31
CA ALA A 201 -30.48 -9.73 -0.35
C ALA A 201 -30.47 -9.01 1.01
N ILE A 202 -30.35 -7.67 1.01
CA ILE A 202 -30.34 -6.83 2.23
C ILE A 202 -31.56 -7.11 3.11
N LYS A 203 -32.77 -7.26 2.53
CA LYS A 203 -34.02 -7.47 3.29
C LYS A 203 -34.02 -8.71 4.17
N SER A 204 -33.29 -9.75 3.76
CA SER A 204 -33.20 -11.04 4.45
C SER A 204 -31.79 -11.35 4.94
N ASN A 205 -30.90 -10.35 4.95
CA ASN A 205 -29.50 -10.50 5.31
C ASN A 205 -29.34 -10.84 6.82
N PRO A 206 -28.68 -11.95 7.16
CA PRO A 206 -28.37 -12.29 8.54
C PRO A 206 -27.22 -11.47 9.13
N VAL A 207 -26.34 -10.89 8.28
CA VAL A 207 -25.17 -10.13 8.74
C VAL A 207 -25.61 -8.76 9.27
N ARG A 208 -25.44 -8.56 10.58
CA ARG A 208 -25.91 -7.41 11.34
C ARG A 208 -25.01 -7.13 12.53
N PHE A 209 -24.74 -5.86 12.73
CA PHE A 209 -23.95 -5.40 13.85
C PHE A 209 -24.27 -3.95 14.15
N ASP A 210 -23.76 -3.47 15.28
CA ASP A 210 -23.75 -2.05 15.61
C ASP A 210 -22.32 -1.62 15.95
N VAL A 211 -21.92 -0.44 15.46
CA VAL A 211 -20.69 0.23 15.90
C VAL A 211 -21.02 1.14 17.08
N THR A 212 -20.40 0.90 18.23
CA THR A 212 -20.65 1.69 19.45
C THR A 212 -19.62 2.76 19.73
N LYS A 213 -18.47 2.71 19.06
CA LYS A 213 -17.38 3.66 19.26
C LYS A 213 -16.38 3.58 18.10
N MET A 214 -15.82 4.72 17.73
CA MET A 214 -14.64 4.81 16.86
C MET A 214 -13.42 5.27 17.68
N ASN A 215 -12.33 4.50 17.59
CA ASN A 215 -11.06 4.82 18.23
C ASN A 215 -10.05 5.13 17.13
N VAL A 216 -9.34 6.26 17.25
CA VAL A 216 -8.40 6.73 16.23
C VAL A 216 -7.01 6.89 16.85
N ALA A 217 -6.00 6.36 16.16
CA ALA A 217 -4.59 6.51 16.49
C ALA A 217 -3.85 7.20 15.33
N THR A 218 -2.98 8.16 15.65
CA THR A 218 -2.32 9.02 14.64
C THR A 218 -0.79 9.06 14.79
N THR A 219 -0.24 8.29 15.73
CA THR A 219 1.19 8.15 15.96
C THR A 219 1.57 6.66 16.02
N VAL A 220 2.84 6.34 15.78
CA VAL A 220 3.34 4.96 15.87
C VAL A 220 3.03 4.34 17.24
N GLU A 221 3.22 5.08 18.33
CA GLU A 221 2.96 4.62 19.69
C GLU A 221 1.47 4.38 19.94
N ASP A 222 0.60 5.30 19.52
CA ASP A 222 -0.85 5.17 19.70
C ASP A 222 -1.40 4.00 18.90
N VAL A 223 -0.83 3.72 17.71
CA VAL A 223 -1.22 2.58 16.88
C VAL A 223 -0.90 1.27 17.57
N LYS A 224 0.33 1.12 18.08
CA LYS A 224 0.74 -0.06 18.88
C LYS A 224 -0.15 -0.22 20.11
N LYS A 225 -0.42 0.87 20.82
CA LYS A 225 -1.28 0.90 21.99
C LYS A 225 -2.70 0.46 21.67
N LEU A 226 -3.31 1.05 20.64
CA LEU A 226 -4.66 0.70 20.21
C LEU A 226 -4.73 -0.79 19.83
N PHE A 227 -3.77 -1.26 19.03
CA PHE A 227 -3.69 -2.66 18.61
C PHE A 227 -3.67 -3.63 19.80
N VAL A 228 -2.77 -3.40 20.77
CA VAL A 228 -2.63 -4.24 21.98
C VAL A 228 -3.85 -4.12 22.89
N GLN A 229 -4.38 -2.91 23.10
CA GLN A 229 -5.55 -2.68 23.96
C GLN A 229 -6.82 -3.33 23.42
N LYS A 230 -6.93 -3.48 22.09
CA LYS A 230 -8.04 -4.18 21.44
C LYS A 230 -7.83 -5.69 21.32
N GLY A 231 -6.79 -6.23 21.97
CA GLY A 231 -6.52 -7.67 22.00
C GLY A 231 -5.82 -8.18 20.76
N ASN A 232 -4.92 -7.38 20.17
CA ASN A 232 -4.22 -7.66 18.91
C ASN A 232 -5.19 -7.87 17.73
N ARG A 233 -6.17 -6.99 17.60
CA ARG A 233 -7.15 -7.02 16.51
C ARG A 233 -6.76 -6.05 15.40
N ALA A 234 -7.13 -6.41 14.18
CA ALA A 234 -6.81 -5.62 12.99
C ALA A 234 -7.25 -4.15 13.15
N LEU A 235 -6.47 -3.22 12.60
CA LEU A 235 -6.83 -1.81 12.50
C LEU A 235 -7.01 -1.45 11.03
N ALA A 236 -8.03 -0.66 10.72
CA ALA A 236 -8.13 -0.05 9.40
C ALA A 236 -7.06 1.04 9.29
N TRP A 237 -6.23 1.00 8.26
CA TRP A 237 -5.09 1.88 8.05
C TRP A 237 -5.37 2.83 6.90
N THR A 238 -5.21 4.13 7.14
CA THR A 238 -5.21 5.15 6.09
C THR A 238 -3.90 5.93 6.12
N SER A 239 -3.27 6.10 4.97
CA SER A 239 -2.11 6.97 4.82
C SER A 239 -2.08 7.61 3.45
N LEU A 240 -1.45 8.77 3.36
CA LEU A 240 -1.02 9.32 2.08
C LEU A 240 0.17 8.51 1.54
N ILE A 241 0.23 8.37 0.23
CA ILE A 241 1.31 7.71 -0.50
C ILE A 241 2.03 8.72 -1.39
N HIS A 242 3.31 8.45 -1.65
CA HIS A 242 4.16 9.30 -2.48
C HIS A 242 4.87 8.49 -3.56
N ASP A 243 5.35 9.22 -4.55
CA ASP A 243 6.37 8.75 -5.47
C ASP A 243 7.69 9.47 -5.14
N ASP A 244 8.79 8.73 -5.25
CA ASP A 244 10.15 9.24 -5.21
C ASP A 244 10.55 9.73 -6.61
N VAL A 245 11.00 10.98 -6.69
CA VAL A 245 11.55 11.57 -7.90
C VAL A 245 13.07 11.66 -7.77
N GLU A 246 13.76 11.06 -8.73
CA GLU A 246 15.21 11.01 -8.76
C GLU A 246 15.78 11.41 -10.13
N TYR A 247 16.91 12.10 -10.11
CA TYR A 247 17.60 12.56 -11.32
C TYR A 247 18.99 11.94 -11.43
N PHE A 248 19.28 11.33 -12.57
CA PHE A 248 20.55 10.70 -12.89
C PHE A 248 21.28 11.48 -13.98
N PRO A 249 22.39 12.18 -13.68
CA PRO A 249 23.12 12.96 -14.67
C PRO A 249 23.64 12.11 -15.83
N CYS A 250 23.33 12.50 -17.07
CA CYS A 250 23.75 11.77 -18.27
C CYS A 250 25.26 11.66 -18.42
N THR A 251 26.01 12.61 -17.85
CA THR A 251 27.47 12.60 -17.83
C THR A 251 28.05 11.47 -16.97
N GLN A 252 27.31 11.01 -15.96
CA GLN A 252 27.73 9.93 -15.05
C GLN A 252 27.04 8.60 -15.36
N TYR A 253 25.80 8.66 -15.87
CA TYR A 253 24.93 7.53 -16.17
C TYR A 253 24.42 7.60 -17.62
N PRO A 254 25.30 7.51 -18.63
CA PRO A 254 24.92 7.69 -20.04
C PRO A 254 23.89 6.66 -20.51
N ASP A 255 23.95 5.42 -19.97
CA ASP A 255 23.02 4.34 -20.31
C ASP A 255 21.57 4.63 -19.89
N LEU A 256 21.37 5.53 -18.93
CA LEU A 256 20.04 5.95 -18.48
C LEU A 256 19.46 7.11 -19.30
N CYS A 257 20.22 7.69 -20.23
CA CYS A 257 19.77 8.83 -21.02
C CYS A 257 19.26 8.44 -22.41
N ASN A 258 18.60 7.30 -22.48
CA ASN A 258 17.85 6.86 -23.66
C ASN A 258 16.43 7.45 -23.61
N VAL A 259 16.14 8.43 -24.47
CA VAL A 259 14.84 9.11 -24.57
C VAL A 259 13.65 8.20 -24.92
N GLY A 260 13.89 6.97 -25.39
CA GLY A 260 12.84 5.97 -25.63
C GLY A 260 12.42 5.22 -24.36
N VAL A 261 13.30 5.18 -23.35
CA VAL A 261 13.15 4.39 -22.12
C VAL A 261 12.86 5.28 -20.91
N TYR A 262 13.46 6.47 -20.88
CA TYR A 262 13.46 7.37 -19.74
C TYR A 262 13.06 8.78 -20.14
N ASP A 263 12.49 9.52 -19.18
CA ASP A 263 12.22 10.94 -19.33
C ASP A 263 13.54 11.71 -19.17
N VAL A 264 14.10 12.24 -20.26
CA VAL A 264 15.36 12.99 -20.24
C VAL A 264 15.05 14.48 -20.21
N VAL A 265 15.42 15.12 -19.11
CA VAL A 265 15.11 16.51 -18.80
C VAL A 265 16.38 17.29 -18.46
N ALA A 266 16.31 18.62 -18.48
CA ALA A 266 17.39 19.43 -17.93
C ALA A 266 17.58 19.08 -16.44
N CYS A 267 18.82 18.81 -16.03
CA CYS A 267 19.14 18.53 -14.63
C CYS A 267 18.76 19.72 -13.73
N PRO A 268 18.24 19.48 -12.52
CA PRO A 268 18.16 20.50 -11.50
C PRO A 268 19.55 21.15 -11.27
N PRO A 269 19.64 22.49 -11.16
CA PRO A 269 20.93 23.19 -11.06
C PRO A 269 21.84 22.72 -9.92
N GLU A 270 21.25 22.22 -8.84
CA GLU A 270 21.92 21.69 -7.66
C GLU A 270 22.49 20.27 -7.86
N ILE A 271 22.07 19.53 -8.89
CA ILE A 271 22.52 18.17 -9.16
C ILE A 271 23.68 18.17 -10.16
N ALA A 272 23.46 18.73 -11.36
CA ALA A 272 24.47 18.78 -12.41
C ALA A 272 24.10 19.81 -13.49
N SER A 273 25.10 20.24 -14.27
CA SER A 273 24.86 20.95 -15.53
C SER A 273 24.58 19.97 -16.67
N GLY A 274 23.60 20.27 -17.52
CA GLY A 274 23.25 19.46 -18.69
C GLY A 274 21.96 18.67 -18.46
N ASP A 275 21.86 17.49 -19.08
CA ASP A 275 20.66 16.65 -19.05
C ASP A 275 20.77 15.52 -18.02
N CYS A 276 19.62 15.14 -17.48
CA CYS A 276 19.43 14.07 -16.50
C CYS A 276 18.30 13.15 -16.96
N ALA A 277 18.44 11.85 -16.70
CA ALA A 277 17.30 10.94 -16.71
C ALA A 277 16.50 11.13 -15.42
N LYS A 278 15.20 11.42 -15.56
CA LYS A 278 14.26 11.55 -14.46
C LYS A 278 13.54 10.21 -14.27
N LEU A 279 13.66 9.66 -13.06
CA LEU A 279 12.92 8.49 -12.62
C LEU A 279 11.84 8.91 -11.62
N VAL A 280 10.65 8.36 -11.78
CA VAL A 280 9.56 8.43 -10.81
C VAL A 280 9.33 7.00 -10.34
N LEU A 281 9.58 6.74 -9.06
CA LEU A 281 9.50 5.42 -8.45
C LEU A 281 8.40 5.43 -7.38
N PRO A 282 7.58 4.38 -7.27
CA PRO A 282 6.63 4.31 -6.18
C PRO A 282 7.35 4.22 -4.82
N MET A 283 6.70 4.65 -3.74
CA MET A 283 7.20 4.54 -2.35
C MET A 283 7.35 3.11 -1.82
N TYR A 284 7.34 2.09 -2.68
CA TYR A 284 7.53 0.70 -2.28
C TYR A 284 8.52 0.00 -3.20
N THR A 285 9.17 -1.02 -2.64
CA THR A 285 10.04 -1.93 -3.39
C THR A 285 9.24 -3.10 -3.95
N PRO A 286 9.78 -3.84 -4.94
CA PRO A 286 9.20 -5.10 -5.38
C PRO A 286 9.12 -6.15 -4.27
N ASP A 287 9.84 -5.96 -3.16
CA ASP A 287 9.84 -6.83 -1.97
C ASP A 287 8.73 -6.48 -0.96
N GLY A 288 7.78 -5.63 -1.33
CA GLY A 288 6.67 -5.26 -0.44
C GLY A 288 7.07 -4.33 0.72
N GLU A 289 8.24 -3.71 0.68
CA GLU A 289 8.70 -2.77 1.70
C GLU A 289 8.38 -1.33 1.28
N PHE A 290 7.71 -0.57 2.13
CA PHE A 290 7.58 0.88 1.95
C PHE A 290 8.89 1.58 2.31
N ASP A 291 9.23 2.58 1.51
CA ASP A 291 10.52 3.25 1.52
C ASP A 291 10.36 4.72 1.08
N ARG A 292 11.42 5.51 1.23
CA ARG A 292 11.45 6.92 0.84
C ARG A 292 12.85 7.33 0.37
N HIS A 293 12.93 7.94 -0.81
CA HIS A 293 14.18 8.50 -1.33
C HIS A 293 13.98 9.79 -2.13
N GLY A 294 15.04 10.59 -2.24
CA GLY A 294 15.04 11.76 -3.12
C GLY A 294 13.96 12.79 -2.78
N GLU A 295 13.40 13.40 -3.82
CA GLU A 295 12.28 14.33 -3.70
C GLU A 295 10.97 13.54 -3.69
N MET A 296 10.07 13.82 -2.75
CA MET A 296 8.78 13.15 -2.70
C MET A 296 7.69 13.99 -3.36
N THR A 297 6.90 13.35 -4.21
CA THR A 297 5.67 13.93 -4.77
C THR A 297 4.46 13.15 -4.29
N MET A 298 3.45 13.83 -3.76
CA MET A 298 2.21 13.19 -3.29
C MET A 298 1.52 12.47 -4.47
N ALA A 299 1.26 11.18 -4.30
CA ALA A 299 0.61 10.34 -5.31
C ALA A 299 -0.88 10.09 -5.01
N GLY A 300 -1.31 10.20 -3.75
CA GLY A 300 -2.72 10.09 -3.34
C GLY A 300 -2.89 9.54 -1.92
N GLY A 301 -4.11 9.17 -1.56
CA GLY A 301 -4.40 8.37 -0.35
C GLY A 301 -4.42 6.87 -0.66
N HIS A 302 -4.16 6.05 0.35
CA HIS A 302 -4.27 4.59 0.26
C HIS A 302 -4.79 3.96 1.56
N GLY A 303 -5.74 3.04 1.41
CA GLY A 303 -6.31 2.24 2.49
C GLY A 303 -5.71 0.84 2.55
N MET A 304 -5.37 0.37 3.75
CA MET A 304 -4.86 -0.98 4.02
C MET A 304 -5.42 -1.51 5.36
N VAL A 305 -5.06 -2.73 5.75
CA VAL A 305 -5.39 -3.28 7.07
C VAL A 305 -4.10 -3.59 7.82
N MET A 306 -3.90 -3.02 9.00
CA MET A 306 -2.81 -3.40 9.88
C MET A 306 -3.16 -4.71 10.59
N GLU A 307 -2.30 -5.72 10.43
CA GLU A 307 -2.49 -7.03 11.06
C GLU A 307 -1.34 -7.43 11.99
N ALA A 308 -0.19 -6.76 11.94
CA ALA A 308 0.87 -6.96 12.91
C ALA A 308 1.78 -5.74 13.05
N PHE A 309 2.63 -5.77 14.08
CA PHE A 309 3.81 -4.91 14.18
C PHE A 309 5.00 -5.72 14.72
N THR A 310 6.21 -5.25 14.45
CA THR A 310 7.46 -5.83 14.98
C THR A 310 8.52 -4.76 15.13
N ASP A 311 9.32 -4.87 16.17
CA ASP A 311 10.46 -4.00 16.44
C ASP A 311 11.79 -4.59 15.95
N GLU A 312 11.77 -5.81 15.38
CA GLU A 312 12.99 -6.56 15.08
C GLU A 312 13.29 -6.73 13.58
N PHE A 313 12.28 -6.70 12.71
CA PHE A 313 12.49 -6.79 11.26
C PHE A 313 13.32 -5.60 10.76
N VAL A 314 14.21 -5.86 9.80
CA VAL A 314 15.03 -4.83 9.16
C VAL A 314 14.82 -4.94 7.65
N THR A 315 14.39 -3.84 7.04
CA THR A 315 14.17 -3.79 5.59
C THR A 315 15.48 -3.87 4.80
N LYS A 316 15.41 -4.14 3.50
CA LYS A 316 16.57 -4.11 2.60
C LYS A 316 17.26 -2.73 2.57
N ALA A 317 16.50 -1.66 2.81
CA ALA A 317 17.02 -0.29 2.96
C ALA A 317 17.59 0.01 4.36
N GLY A 318 17.45 -0.89 5.32
CA GLY A 318 18.04 -0.79 6.67
C GLY A 318 17.13 -0.16 7.72
N HIS A 319 15.85 0.03 7.44
CA HIS A 319 14.88 0.53 8.42
C HIS A 319 14.51 -0.58 9.39
N LYS A 320 14.60 -0.31 10.70
CA LYS A 320 14.31 -1.29 11.74
C LYS A 320 12.94 -1.05 12.38
N GLY A 321 12.12 -2.09 12.40
CA GLY A 321 10.81 -2.09 12.99
C GLY A 321 9.74 -1.39 12.14
N GLY A 322 8.51 -1.85 12.24
CA GLY A 322 7.42 -1.39 11.39
C GLY A 322 6.12 -2.13 11.60
N PHE A 323 5.12 -1.72 10.82
CA PHE A 323 3.81 -2.34 10.75
C PHE A 323 3.74 -3.31 9.56
N VAL A 324 3.01 -4.41 9.74
CA VAL A 324 2.69 -5.35 8.67
C VAL A 324 1.26 -5.10 8.22
N LEU A 325 1.12 -4.72 6.95
CA LEU A 325 -0.11 -4.24 6.36
C LEU A 325 -0.59 -5.19 5.27
N LYS A 326 -1.82 -5.68 5.39
CA LYS A 326 -2.50 -6.38 4.32
C LYS A 326 -2.92 -5.39 3.25
N ASN A 327 -2.45 -5.60 2.04
CA ASN A 327 -2.66 -4.69 0.92
C ASN A 327 -3.60 -5.32 -0.13
N SER A 328 -4.32 -4.48 -0.87
CA SER A 328 -5.25 -4.88 -1.93
C SER A 328 -4.61 -4.83 -3.33
N TRP A 329 -3.28 -4.84 -3.41
CA TRP A 329 -2.55 -4.83 -4.69
C TRP A 329 -2.19 -6.23 -5.15
N ASN A 330 -2.19 -6.41 -6.48
CA ASN A 330 -1.77 -7.66 -7.09
C ASN A 330 -0.24 -7.72 -7.22
N ASP A 331 0.32 -8.90 -6.98
CA ASP A 331 1.77 -9.14 -7.13
C ASP A 331 2.05 -9.37 -8.61
N THR A 332 2.37 -8.28 -9.30
CA THR A 332 2.63 -8.29 -10.74
C THR A 332 3.45 -7.06 -11.14
N ALA A 333 3.95 -7.08 -12.36
CA ALA A 333 4.44 -5.89 -13.04
C ALA A 333 3.26 -5.12 -13.66
N TYR A 334 3.27 -3.80 -13.49
CA TYR A 334 2.37 -2.86 -14.16
C TYR A 334 3.18 -2.00 -15.13
N GLY A 335 2.65 -1.80 -16.34
CA GLY A 335 3.34 -1.09 -17.41
C GLY A 335 4.34 -1.95 -18.20
N ASP A 336 4.84 -1.40 -19.30
CA ASP A 336 5.70 -2.08 -20.28
C ASP A 336 7.08 -1.42 -20.42
N ARG A 337 7.37 -0.40 -19.62
CA ARG A 337 8.65 0.31 -19.54
C ARG A 337 8.72 1.23 -18.32
N PRO A 338 9.91 1.70 -17.89
CA PRO A 338 10.05 2.63 -16.78
C PRO A 338 9.32 3.95 -17.00
N MET A 339 9.43 4.53 -18.20
CA MET A 339 8.71 5.77 -18.53
C MET A 339 7.19 5.57 -18.51
N GLY A 340 6.53 6.24 -17.57
CA GLY A 340 5.07 6.21 -17.43
C GLY A 340 4.53 5.05 -16.60
N SER A 341 5.39 4.20 -16.01
CA SER A 341 4.95 3.18 -15.06
C SER A 341 5.05 3.67 -13.61
N ALA A 342 4.05 4.46 -13.19
CA ALA A 342 3.96 4.92 -11.80
C ALA A 342 3.68 3.78 -10.80
N ARG A 343 3.11 2.66 -11.26
CA ARG A 343 2.77 1.50 -10.40
C ARG A 343 3.91 0.49 -10.29
N GLY A 344 4.83 0.47 -11.24
CA GLY A 344 6.02 -0.39 -11.22
C GLY A 344 5.72 -1.87 -10.98
N ILE A 345 6.59 -2.50 -10.21
CA ILE A 345 6.53 -3.92 -9.88
C ILE A 345 6.11 -4.08 -8.42
N ARG A 346 5.24 -5.06 -8.18
CA ARG A 346 4.72 -5.35 -6.86
C ARG A 346 4.97 -6.80 -6.50
N GLY A 347 5.37 -6.98 -5.26
CA GLY A 347 5.46 -8.25 -4.59
C GLY A 347 5.07 -8.09 -3.14
N SER A 348 4.68 -9.19 -2.52
CA SER A 348 4.22 -9.23 -1.15
C SER A 348 4.77 -10.45 -0.45
N HIS A 349 4.73 -10.42 0.87
CA HIS A 349 5.20 -11.49 1.74
C HIS A 349 4.10 -12.00 2.66
N SER A 350 4.41 -13.04 3.42
CA SER A 350 3.65 -13.49 4.58
C SER A 350 3.91 -12.62 5.82
N ILE A 351 2.97 -12.65 6.78
CA ILE A 351 3.22 -12.05 8.11
C ILE A 351 4.34 -12.79 8.82
N GLU A 352 4.40 -14.11 8.69
CA GLU A 352 5.43 -14.96 9.28
C GLU A 352 6.84 -14.51 8.90
N TYR A 353 7.06 -14.15 7.63
CA TYR A 353 8.34 -13.62 7.16
C TYR A 353 8.72 -12.32 7.86
N TYR A 354 7.82 -11.33 7.87
CA TYR A 354 8.10 -10.05 8.53
C TYR A 354 8.27 -10.19 10.05
N LEU A 355 7.65 -11.18 10.68
CA LEU A 355 7.85 -11.46 12.10
C LEU A 355 9.08 -12.31 12.39
N GLY A 356 9.85 -12.73 11.38
CA GLY A 356 11.03 -13.59 11.53
C GLY A 356 10.70 -15.00 12.04
N GLN A 357 9.48 -15.48 11.75
CA GLN A 357 8.99 -16.79 12.19
C GLN A 357 9.37 -17.92 11.22
N ILE A 358 9.74 -17.55 9.99
CA ILE A 358 10.17 -18.47 8.93
C ILE A 358 11.43 -17.94 8.26
N SER A 359 12.20 -18.83 7.64
CA SER A 359 13.36 -18.45 6.85
C SER A 359 12.95 -17.84 5.52
N TYR A 360 13.90 -17.18 4.86
CA TYR A 360 13.69 -16.66 3.51
C TYR A 360 13.38 -17.80 2.51
N GLU A 361 14.05 -18.94 2.63
CA GLU A 361 13.79 -20.12 1.78
C GLU A 361 12.39 -20.70 1.99
N GLU A 362 11.89 -20.70 3.23
CA GLU A 362 10.51 -21.11 3.52
C GLU A 362 9.51 -20.11 2.94
N GLU A 363 9.80 -18.81 3.06
CA GLU A 363 8.99 -17.76 2.47
C GLU A 363 8.92 -17.90 0.94
N MET A 364 10.01 -18.27 0.27
CA MET A 364 10.01 -18.49 -1.18
C MET A 364 9.05 -19.62 -1.62
N THR A 365 8.72 -20.55 -0.74
CA THR A 365 7.69 -21.57 -1.02
C THR A 365 6.26 -21.05 -0.88
N LEU A 366 6.04 -20.02 -0.05
CA LEU A 366 4.75 -19.39 0.15
C LEU A 366 4.51 -18.24 -0.83
N CYS A 367 5.45 -17.29 -0.85
CA CYS A 367 5.42 -16.04 -1.59
C CYS A 367 6.71 -15.90 -2.41
N PRO A 368 6.85 -16.66 -3.52
CA PRO A 368 8.08 -16.68 -4.33
C PRO A 368 8.44 -15.33 -4.95
N ASN A 369 7.46 -14.42 -5.08
CA ASN A 369 7.61 -13.07 -5.61
C ASN A 369 8.54 -13.01 -6.84
N PRO A 370 8.20 -13.73 -7.94
CA PRO A 370 9.10 -13.95 -9.06
C PRO A 370 9.40 -12.68 -9.86
N GLN A 371 8.64 -11.61 -9.66
CA GLN A 371 8.85 -10.34 -10.34
C GLN A 371 9.94 -9.48 -9.68
N ASP A 372 10.32 -9.73 -8.41
CA ASP A 372 11.44 -9.03 -7.78
C ASP A 372 12.77 -9.58 -8.33
N PRO A 373 13.61 -8.74 -8.96
CA PRO A 373 14.95 -9.12 -9.40
C PRO A 373 15.85 -9.70 -8.31
N LEU A 374 15.60 -9.42 -7.04
CA LEU A 374 16.38 -10.01 -5.94
C LEU A 374 16.05 -11.48 -5.69
N ASN A 375 14.93 -11.97 -6.21
CA ASN A 375 14.52 -13.37 -6.14
C ASN A 375 14.90 -14.15 -7.41
N TRP A 376 15.66 -13.53 -8.33
CA TRP A 376 16.06 -14.14 -9.60
C TRP A 376 17.29 -15.04 -9.44
N GLU A 377 17.24 -16.20 -10.09
CA GLU A 377 18.37 -17.13 -10.08
C GLU A 377 19.50 -16.65 -10.98
N VAL A 378 20.73 -16.66 -10.44
CA VAL A 378 21.94 -16.30 -11.17
C VAL A 378 22.46 -17.51 -11.95
N CYS A 379 22.53 -17.38 -13.26
CA CYS A 379 23.10 -18.38 -14.13
C CYS A 379 24.64 -18.32 -14.14
N THR A 380 25.26 -19.31 -13.49
CA THR A 380 26.72 -19.43 -13.36
C THR A 380 27.37 -20.32 -14.43
N GLU A 381 26.70 -21.38 -14.88
CA GLU A 381 27.19 -22.30 -15.92
C GLU A 381 26.08 -22.76 -16.88
N ALA A 382 26.43 -23.01 -18.15
CA ALA A 382 25.56 -23.65 -19.15
C ALA A 382 24.17 -22.99 -19.39
N CYS A 383 24.09 -21.67 -19.25
CA CYS A 383 22.89 -20.87 -19.50
C CYS A 383 22.28 -21.18 -20.87
N GLY A 384 20.98 -21.50 -20.90
CA GLY A 384 20.27 -21.86 -22.13
C GLY A 384 20.58 -23.25 -22.70
N LYS A 385 21.62 -23.96 -22.23
CA LYS A 385 22.07 -25.27 -22.73
C LYS A 385 21.45 -26.48 -22.02
N SER A 386 21.04 -26.33 -20.75
CA SER A 386 20.37 -27.40 -19.98
C SER A 386 19.11 -26.87 -19.30
N THR A 387 17.96 -27.11 -19.91
CA THR A 387 16.66 -26.71 -19.34
C THR A 387 16.22 -27.59 -18.17
N GLU A 388 16.73 -28.83 -18.06
CA GLU A 388 16.37 -29.74 -16.98
C GLU A 388 16.97 -29.34 -15.63
N ILE A 389 18.23 -28.86 -15.61
CA ILE A 389 18.86 -28.39 -14.37
C ILE A 389 18.13 -27.15 -13.87
N SER A 390 17.85 -26.20 -14.76
CA SER A 390 17.14 -24.97 -14.40
C SER A 390 15.71 -25.22 -13.90
N LYS A 391 15.00 -26.18 -14.49
CA LYS A 391 13.68 -26.62 -13.97
C LYS A 391 13.78 -27.17 -12.56
N LYS A 392 14.78 -28.02 -12.28
CA LYS A 392 15.00 -28.52 -10.91
C LYS A 392 15.31 -27.39 -9.94
N ILE A 393 16.14 -26.42 -10.35
CA ILE A 393 16.43 -25.25 -9.50
C ILE A 393 15.14 -24.51 -9.18
N MET A 394 14.28 -24.24 -10.16
CA MET A 394 12.98 -23.62 -9.90
C MET A 394 12.09 -24.46 -8.97
N GLU A 395 12.05 -25.78 -9.14
CA GLU A 395 11.28 -26.69 -8.28
C GLU A 395 11.78 -26.73 -6.82
N PHE A 396 13.09 -26.51 -6.58
CA PHE A 396 13.67 -26.56 -5.24
C PHE A 396 13.81 -25.17 -4.59
N GLU A 397 14.35 -24.20 -5.30
CA GLU A 397 14.64 -22.84 -4.82
C GLU A 397 13.45 -21.88 -4.98
N HIS A 398 12.44 -22.24 -5.78
CA HIS A 398 11.28 -21.40 -6.09
C HIS A 398 11.64 -20.05 -6.72
N LYS A 399 12.74 -20.03 -7.50
CA LYS A 399 13.25 -18.84 -8.18
C LYS A 399 13.12 -18.96 -9.71
N PRO A 400 12.74 -17.87 -10.41
CA PRO A 400 12.79 -17.84 -11.86
C PRO A 400 14.26 -17.87 -12.33
N PHE A 401 14.51 -18.39 -13.53
CA PHE A 401 15.85 -18.49 -14.10
C PHE A 401 15.95 -18.00 -15.56
N GLU A 402 14.85 -18.08 -16.31
CA GLU A 402 14.76 -17.58 -17.68
C GLU A 402 13.81 -16.39 -17.77
N TYR A 403 14.21 -15.40 -18.56
CA TYR A 403 13.55 -14.11 -18.66
C TYR A 403 13.26 -13.74 -20.11
N GLN A 404 12.26 -12.89 -20.30
CA GLN A 404 11.88 -12.30 -21.56
C GLN A 404 11.99 -10.78 -21.51
N CYS A 405 12.23 -10.20 -22.68
CA CYS A 405 12.33 -8.76 -22.85
C CYS A 405 10.96 -8.08 -22.67
N VAL A 406 10.91 -7.04 -21.84
CA VAL A 406 9.70 -6.22 -21.63
C VAL A 406 9.75 -4.98 -22.53
N ASP A 407 10.88 -4.28 -22.56
CA ASP A 407 11.09 -3.04 -23.34
C ASP A 407 12.05 -3.23 -24.52
N GLU A 408 11.53 -3.08 -25.76
CA GLU A 408 12.31 -3.25 -26.99
C GLU A 408 13.37 -2.17 -27.24
N HIS A 409 13.34 -1.08 -26.47
CA HIS A 409 14.40 -0.07 -26.49
C HIS A 409 15.63 -0.50 -25.68
N VAL A 410 15.49 -1.54 -24.84
CA VAL A 410 16.52 -2.06 -23.94
C VAL A 410 17.05 -3.41 -24.42
N CYS A 411 16.16 -4.28 -24.89
CA CYS A 411 16.44 -5.63 -25.35
C CYS A 411 15.60 -5.97 -26.59
N THR A 412 15.67 -7.20 -27.10
CA THR A 412 14.84 -7.65 -28.24
C THR A 412 13.83 -8.70 -27.81
N LYS A 413 12.60 -8.62 -28.32
CA LYS A 413 11.55 -9.62 -28.17
C LYS A 413 11.60 -10.74 -29.22
N ASP A 414 12.60 -10.73 -30.10
CA ASP A 414 12.78 -11.79 -31.08
C ASP A 414 12.99 -13.15 -30.37
N PRO A 415 12.15 -14.16 -30.65
CA PRO A 415 12.16 -15.45 -29.97
C PRO A 415 13.44 -16.27 -30.20
N VAL A 416 14.30 -15.87 -31.15
CA VAL A 416 15.64 -16.43 -31.32
C VAL A 416 16.51 -16.18 -30.09
N TYR A 417 16.25 -15.11 -29.34
CA TYR A 417 17.04 -14.75 -28.17
C TYR A 417 16.35 -15.14 -26.87
N ARG A 418 17.14 -15.69 -25.95
CA ARG A 418 16.73 -16.03 -24.57
C ARG A 418 17.59 -15.25 -23.58
N TYR A 419 17.04 -14.94 -22.41
CA TYR A 419 17.75 -14.12 -21.41
C TYR A 419 17.91 -14.84 -20.07
N PHE A 420 19.11 -14.69 -19.48
CA PHE A 420 19.47 -15.27 -18.19
C PHE A 420 20.24 -14.26 -17.34
N LEU A 421 19.98 -14.21 -16.04
CA LEU A 421 20.71 -13.32 -15.13
C LEU A 421 22.13 -13.84 -14.95
N ARG A 422 23.15 -13.02 -15.22
CA ARG A 422 24.56 -13.34 -14.93
C ARG A 422 24.99 -12.82 -13.57
N GLU A 423 24.52 -11.63 -13.22
CA GLU A 423 25.02 -10.91 -12.07
C GLU A 423 24.00 -9.86 -11.64
N LEU A 424 23.77 -9.77 -10.34
CA LEU A 424 23.06 -8.68 -9.69
C LEU A 424 23.81 -8.34 -8.40
N LYS A 425 24.41 -7.14 -8.33
CA LYS A 425 25.25 -6.74 -7.20
C LYS A 425 24.92 -5.32 -6.76
N PRO A 426 25.02 -4.99 -5.47
CA PRO A 426 24.86 -3.62 -5.00
C PRO A 426 25.74 -2.66 -5.79
N ALA A 427 25.15 -1.56 -6.25
CA ALA A 427 25.81 -0.62 -7.14
C ALA A 427 26.93 0.12 -6.41
N SER A 428 28.15 0.04 -6.93
CA SER A 428 29.31 0.71 -6.32
C SER A 428 29.21 2.24 -6.41
N ARG A 429 28.49 2.77 -7.42
CA ARG A 429 28.32 4.21 -7.67
C ARG A 429 27.22 4.84 -6.82
N LYS A 430 26.29 4.05 -6.29
CA LYS A 430 25.16 4.51 -5.47
C LYS A 430 24.78 3.44 -4.42
N PRO A 431 25.64 3.19 -3.41
CA PRO A 431 25.40 2.13 -2.44
C PRO A 431 24.33 2.56 -1.43
N SER A 432 23.08 2.14 -1.65
CA SER A 432 21.96 2.45 -0.73
C SER A 432 21.02 1.26 -0.50
N GLY A 433 21.45 0.03 -0.81
CA GLY A 433 20.60 -1.17 -0.73
C GLY A 433 19.52 -1.27 -1.82
N ARG A 434 19.19 -0.16 -2.50
CA ARG A 434 18.17 -0.07 -3.56
C ARG A 434 18.71 -0.21 -4.97
N TYR A 435 19.96 0.21 -5.21
CA TYR A 435 20.56 0.26 -6.54
C TYR A 435 21.50 -0.90 -6.80
N PHE A 436 21.40 -1.44 -8.00
CA PHE A 436 22.17 -2.60 -8.42
C PHE A 436 22.86 -2.37 -9.77
N ASP A 437 24.07 -2.88 -9.87
CA ASP A 437 24.69 -3.19 -11.14
C ASP A 437 24.18 -4.57 -11.57
N PHE A 438 23.64 -4.68 -12.77
CA PHE A 438 23.05 -5.93 -13.25
C PHE A 438 23.53 -6.28 -14.65
N THR A 439 23.75 -7.57 -14.89
CA THR A 439 24.18 -8.12 -16.17
C THR A 439 23.26 -9.26 -16.59
N MET A 440 22.69 -9.14 -17.79
CA MET A 440 21.91 -10.20 -18.43
C MET A 440 22.68 -10.81 -19.58
N ILE A 441 22.61 -12.13 -19.69
CA ILE A 441 23.11 -12.90 -20.81
C ILE A 441 22.01 -12.92 -21.87
N LYS A 442 22.31 -12.39 -23.05
CA LYS A 442 21.53 -12.59 -24.27
C LYS A 442 22.09 -13.80 -25.02
N TYR A 443 21.33 -14.88 -25.04
CA TYR A 443 21.68 -16.14 -25.71
C TYR A 443 21.01 -16.24 -27.08
N ASN A 444 21.78 -16.43 -28.14
CA ASN A 444 21.27 -16.69 -29.49
C ASN A 444 21.13 -18.20 -29.73
N THR A 445 19.90 -18.65 -29.92
CA THR A 445 19.58 -20.07 -30.10
C THR A 445 20.00 -20.65 -31.46
N LEU A 446 20.29 -19.82 -32.46
CA LEU A 446 20.65 -20.28 -33.81
C LEU A 446 22.13 -20.65 -33.96
N ASP A 447 23.01 -19.93 -33.28
CA ASP A 447 24.47 -20.07 -33.41
C ASP A 447 25.20 -20.35 -32.09
N ASP A 448 24.45 -20.54 -31.00
CA ASP A 448 24.96 -20.83 -29.65
C ASP A 448 25.89 -19.74 -29.07
N THR A 449 25.69 -18.48 -29.49
CA THR A 449 26.47 -17.33 -29.02
C THR A 449 25.84 -16.62 -27.82
N PHE A 450 26.70 -15.98 -27.01
CA PHE A 450 26.31 -15.27 -25.80
C PHE A 450 26.84 -13.84 -25.82
N VAL A 451 25.98 -12.88 -25.45
CA VAL A 451 26.35 -11.48 -25.30
C VAL A 451 25.92 -10.99 -23.92
N ASP A 452 26.83 -10.37 -23.19
CA ASP A 452 26.51 -9.73 -21.91
C ASP A 452 25.95 -8.33 -22.16
N LEU A 453 24.82 -8.05 -21.53
CA LEU A 453 24.19 -6.74 -21.48
C LEU A 453 24.27 -6.25 -20.03
N THR A 454 24.96 -5.14 -19.80
CA THR A 454 25.24 -4.63 -18.45
C THR A 454 24.71 -3.22 -18.27
N TRP A 455 24.07 -2.97 -17.13
CA TRP A 455 23.64 -1.65 -16.69
C TRP A 455 24.12 -1.37 -15.28
N LYS A 456 24.17 -0.09 -14.92
CA LYS A 456 24.76 0.40 -13.67
C LYS A 456 23.76 1.21 -12.86
N ALA A 457 23.78 1.01 -11.55
CA ALA A 457 23.00 1.76 -10.56
C ALA A 457 21.50 1.86 -10.88
N LEU A 458 20.86 0.72 -11.19
CA LEU A 458 19.42 0.65 -11.41
C LEU A 458 18.68 0.14 -10.18
N PRO A 459 17.53 0.74 -9.84
CA PRO A 459 16.68 0.20 -8.79
C PRO A 459 15.98 -1.08 -9.26
N THR A 460 15.68 -2.00 -8.34
CA THR A 460 15.01 -3.28 -8.67
C THR A 460 13.66 -3.08 -9.35
N GLN A 461 12.93 -2.01 -8.99
CA GLN A 461 11.69 -1.60 -9.66
C GLN A 461 11.87 -1.39 -11.17
N VAL A 462 13.02 -0.85 -11.60
CA VAL A 462 13.31 -0.58 -13.02
C VAL A 462 13.85 -1.83 -13.71
N ILE A 463 14.67 -2.63 -13.03
CA ILE A 463 15.26 -3.85 -13.60
C ILE A 463 14.15 -4.82 -14.04
N GLY A 464 13.11 -5.04 -13.22
CA GLY A 464 12.02 -5.93 -13.63
C GLY A 464 11.03 -5.31 -14.63
N LEU A 465 11.21 -4.03 -15.01
CA LEU A 465 10.54 -3.41 -16.16
C LEU A 465 11.38 -3.53 -17.45
N TYR A 466 12.61 -4.02 -17.35
CA TYR A 466 13.44 -4.38 -18.52
C TYR A 466 13.23 -5.83 -18.91
N PHE A 467 13.22 -6.71 -17.91
CA PHE A 467 13.06 -8.15 -18.06
C PHE A 467 12.02 -8.67 -17.08
N THR A 468 11.26 -9.67 -17.49
CA THR A 468 10.31 -10.38 -16.61
C THR A 468 10.51 -11.88 -16.79
N PRO A 469 10.25 -12.73 -15.78
CA PRO A 469 10.27 -14.18 -15.99
C PRO A 469 9.36 -14.61 -17.13
N ILE A 470 9.74 -15.70 -17.83
CA ILE A 470 8.87 -16.26 -18.88
C ILE A 470 7.53 -16.74 -18.29
N GLU A 471 6.47 -16.70 -19.12
CA GLU A 471 5.10 -16.97 -18.68
C GLU A 471 4.91 -18.33 -17.98
N SER A 472 5.64 -19.37 -18.42
CA SER A 472 5.58 -20.69 -17.78
C SER A 472 6.06 -20.67 -16.33
N GLN A 473 7.14 -19.94 -16.02
CA GLN A 473 7.64 -19.80 -14.65
C GLN A 473 6.68 -18.98 -13.79
N LEU A 474 6.05 -17.94 -14.34
CA LEU A 474 5.04 -17.14 -13.61
C LEU A 474 3.78 -17.95 -13.24
N LYS A 475 3.43 -18.95 -14.06
CA LYS A 475 2.31 -19.87 -13.77
C LYS A 475 2.64 -20.90 -12.69
N ASP A 476 3.91 -21.25 -12.54
CA ASP A 476 4.37 -22.22 -11.54
C ASP A 476 4.71 -21.55 -10.20
N LEU A 477 5.27 -20.34 -10.24
CA LEU A 477 5.67 -19.55 -9.08
C LEU A 477 4.55 -18.61 -8.60
N VAL A 478 3.41 -19.20 -8.23
CA VAL A 478 2.22 -18.47 -7.78
C VAL A 478 2.26 -18.27 -6.27
N ALA A 479 2.10 -17.02 -5.84
CA ALA A 479 1.95 -16.67 -4.42
C ALA A 479 0.73 -17.35 -3.79
N ASN A 480 0.92 -17.93 -2.60
CA ASN A 480 -0.15 -18.54 -1.83
C ASN A 480 -1.17 -17.48 -1.39
N LYS A 481 -2.41 -17.63 -1.85
CA LYS A 481 -3.49 -16.66 -1.59
C LYS A 481 -3.89 -16.56 -0.12
N GLU A 482 -3.62 -17.58 0.68
CA GLU A 482 -3.99 -17.61 2.10
C GLU A 482 -2.95 -16.96 3.02
N TYR A 483 -1.70 -16.81 2.55
CA TYR A 483 -0.57 -16.36 3.39
C TYR A 483 0.11 -15.10 2.87
N CYS A 484 0.16 -14.87 1.56
CA CYS A 484 0.78 -13.68 0.98
C CYS A 484 -0.17 -12.48 0.96
N GLY A 485 0.31 -11.32 0.52
CA GLY A 485 -0.47 -10.08 0.39
C GLY A 485 -0.07 -8.99 1.40
N TYR A 486 1.01 -9.21 2.16
CA TYR A 486 1.46 -8.29 3.18
C TYR A 486 2.65 -7.43 2.74
N TYR A 487 2.61 -6.18 3.18
CA TYR A 487 3.62 -5.17 2.97
C TYR A 487 4.15 -4.70 4.32
N PHE A 488 5.40 -4.25 4.36
CA PHE A 488 6.03 -3.73 5.56
C PHE A 488 6.16 -2.22 5.49
N PHE A 489 5.64 -1.53 6.51
CA PHE A 489 5.71 -0.09 6.63
C PHE A 489 6.59 0.31 7.82
N PRO A 490 7.85 0.73 7.60
CA PRO A 490 8.75 1.06 8.69
C PRO A 490 8.28 2.26 9.52
N TYR A 491 8.52 2.22 10.84
CA TYR A 491 8.04 3.26 11.74
C TYR A 491 8.57 4.66 11.39
N ASP A 492 9.85 4.76 11.04
CA ASP A 492 10.48 6.03 10.70
C ASP A 492 9.95 6.58 9.37
N ILE A 493 9.56 5.73 8.42
CA ILE A 493 8.88 6.18 7.20
C ILE A 493 7.47 6.70 7.52
N VAL A 494 6.73 6.03 8.42
CA VAL A 494 5.41 6.53 8.90
C VAL A 494 5.56 7.91 9.53
N GLU A 495 6.51 8.08 10.46
CA GLU A 495 6.75 9.37 11.13
C GLU A 495 7.14 10.47 10.15
N GLN A 496 7.95 10.15 9.15
CA GLN A 496 8.32 11.09 8.09
C GLN A 496 7.11 11.48 7.22
N GLN A 497 6.25 10.54 6.87
CA GLN A 497 5.02 10.84 6.12
C GLN A 497 4.08 11.73 6.93
N ILE A 498 3.85 11.42 8.20
CA ILE A 498 3.05 12.25 9.12
C ILE A 498 3.61 13.67 9.14
N SER A 499 4.93 13.83 9.26
CA SER A 499 5.56 15.16 9.33
C SER A 499 5.47 15.93 8.02
N TYR A 500 5.51 15.26 6.87
CA TYR A 500 5.62 15.94 5.57
C TYR A 500 4.25 16.22 4.94
N TYR A 501 3.34 15.24 4.99
CA TYR A 501 2.04 15.31 4.34
C TYR A 501 0.87 15.37 5.34
N GLY A 502 1.09 14.97 6.60
CA GLY A 502 -0.02 14.64 7.50
C GLY A 502 -0.79 13.42 6.99
N GLY A 503 -2.08 13.34 7.29
CA GLY A 503 -2.99 12.38 6.64
C GLY A 503 -2.66 10.92 6.93
N PHE A 504 -2.42 10.58 8.19
CA PHE A 504 -2.23 9.21 8.66
C PHE A 504 -3.16 8.93 9.84
N ASN A 505 -3.99 7.91 9.73
CA ASN A 505 -4.85 7.45 10.81
C ASN A 505 -4.94 5.91 10.80
N CYS A 506 -4.95 5.31 11.99
CA CYS A 506 -5.42 3.95 12.19
C CYS A 506 -6.72 3.97 12.99
N ILE A 507 -7.72 3.24 12.51
CA ILE A 507 -9.08 3.27 13.03
C ILE A 507 -9.47 1.88 13.55
N TYR A 508 -10.09 1.86 14.73
CA TYR A 508 -10.76 0.69 15.27
C TYR A 508 -12.20 1.01 15.67
N TYR A 509 -13.14 0.28 15.09
CA TYR A 509 -14.55 0.29 15.46
C TYR A 509 -14.82 -0.75 16.55
N ASP A 510 -15.42 -0.31 17.67
CA ASP A 510 -16.00 -1.23 18.65
C ASP A 510 -17.33 -1.76 18.09
N ILE A 511 -17.32 -3.02 17.63
CA ILE A 511 -18.44 -3.65 16.92
C ILE A 511 -19.12 -4.70 17.79
N ASN A 512 -20.45 -4.62 17.88
CA ASN A 512 -21.30 -5.65 18.46
C ASN A 512 -22.00 -6.44 17.36
N TRP A 513 -21.44 -7.59 17.00
CA TRP A 513 -22.08 -8.53 16.06
C TRP A 513 -23.25 -9.26 16.69
N GLU A 514 -24.39 -9.30 15.99
CA GLU A 514 -25.52 -10.15 16.36
C GLU A 514 -25.15 -11.64 16.18
N GLU A 515 -25.66 -12.52 17.04
CA GLU A 515 -25.46 -13.97 16.87
C GLU A 515 -26.05 -14.49 15.54
N SER A 516 -27.14 -13.86 15.07
CA SER A 516 -27.75 -14.12 13.76
C SER A 516 -26.75 -14.00 12.61
N SER A 517 -25.69 -13.20 12.76
CA SER A 517 -24.68 -13.03 11.71
C SER A 517 -23.81 -14.24 11.48
N TYR A 518 -23.89 -15.27 12.32
CA TYR A 518 -23.06 -16.47 12.23
C TYR A 518 -23.82 -17.66 11.68
N LEU A 519 -23.19 -18.39 10.75
CA LEU A 519 -23.78 -19.56 10.09
C LEU A 519 -24.20 -20.66 11.09
N SER A 520 -23.51 -20.77 12.22
CA SER A 520 -23.85 -21.70 13.31
C SER A 520 -25.22 -21.44 13.95
N LYS A 521 -25.81 -20.25 13.72
CA LYS A 521 -27.10 -19.84 14.29
C LYS A 521 -28.25 -19.88 13.28
N LYS A 522 -28.02 -20.39 12.07
CA LYS A 522 -29.05 -20.52 11.01
C LYS A 522 -30.32 -21.27 11.43
N ASP A 523 -30.23 -22.15 12.44
CA ASP A 523 -31.38 -22.89 12.94
C ASP A 523 -32.22 -22.12 13.95
N ASN A 524 -31.66 -21.07 14.54
CA ASN A 524 -32.29 -20.22 15.53
C ASN A 524 -33.00 -19.01 14.90
N HIS A 525 -32.61 -18.61 13.69
CA HIS A 525 -33.11 -17.41 13.00
C HIS A 525 -33.67 -17.77 11.62
N LYS A 526 -34.93 -18.19 11.55
CA LYS A 526 -35.59 -18.62 10.31
C LYS A 526 -36.12 -17.45 9.47
N GLU A 527 -36.09 -16.24 10.01
CA GLU A 527 -36.43 -14.99 9.36
C GLU A 527 -35.39 -14.50 8.34
N PHE A 528 -34.15 -15.00 8.41
CA PHE A 528 -33.06 -14.62 7.50
C PHE A 528 -32.75 -15.71 6.47
N ASP A 529 -32.18 -15.29 5.34
CA ASP A 529 -31.66 -16.18 4.31
C ASP A 529 -30.14 -16.34 4.46
N TYR A 530 -29.73 -17.52 4.93
CA TYR A 530 -28.32 -17.87 5.12
C TYR A 530 -27.64 -18.37 3.84
N THR A 531 -28.34 -18.46 2.70
CA THR A 531 -27.80 -19.04 1.45
C THR A 531 -26.52 -18.34 0.99
N TYR A 532 -26.48 -17.01 1.06
CA TYR A 532 -25.29 -16.25 0.67
C TYR A 532 -24.17 -16.32 1.71
N LEU A 533 -24.52 -16.31 3.00
CA LEU A 533 -23.54 -16.42 4.08
C LEU A 533 -22.84 -17.78 4.06
N ASP A 534 -23.59 -18.86 3.81
CA ASP A 534 -23.05 -20.22 3.66
C ASP A 534 -22.06 -20.30 2.50
N LYS A 535 -22.40 -19.73 1.33
CA LYS A 535 -21.53 -19.70 0.15
C LYS A 535 -20.26 -18.86 0.33
N SER A 536 -20.31 -17.83 1.17
CA SER A 536 -19.19 -16.94 1.44
C SER A 536 -18.36 -17.35 2.65
N THR A 537 -18.79 -18.38 3.40
CA THR A 537 -18.05 -18.92 4.53
C THR A 537 -17.29 -20.16 4.09
N THR A 538 -15.97 -20.14 4.24
CA THR A 538 -15.10 -21.22 3.78
C THR A 538 -14.03 -21.54 4.82
N LYS A 539 -13.25 -22.58 4.55
CA LYS A 539 -12.13 -23.00 5.38
C LYS A 539 -10.79 -22.54 4.80
N GLN A 540 -9.90 -22.10 5.66
CA GLN A 540 -8.50 -21.82 5.40
C GLN A 540 -7.66 -23.05 5.74
N HIS A 541 -6.64 -23.34 4.93
CA HIS A 541 -5.74 -24.47 5.10
C HIS A 541 -4.61 -24.09 6.04
N LEU A 542 -4.86 -24.19 7.34
CA LEU A 542 -3.89 -23.81 8.38
C LEU A 542 -2.70 -24.79 8.52
N ASP A 543 -2.82 -26.00 7.95
CA ASP A 543 -1.85 -27.08 8.04
C ASP A 543 -0.67 -26.95 7.06
N THR A 544 -0.85 -26.23 5.94
CA THR A 544 0.23 -25.97 4.98
C THR A 544 1.34 -25.07 5.52
N ALA A 545 1.13 -24.42 6.67
CA ALA A 545 2.13 -23.65 7.40
C ALA A 545 3.00 -24.50 8.37
N THR A 546 3.10 -25.82 8.16
CA THR A 546 4.09 -26.62 8.91
C THR A 546 5.48 -26.46 8.31
N PHE A 547 6.15 -25.40 8.76
CA PHE A 547 7.50 -24.99 8.39
C PHE A 547 8.54 -26.03 8.85
N TYR A 548 9.11 -26.77 7.91
CA TYR A 548 10.32 -27.54 8.16
C TYR A 548 11.48 -26.59 7.99
N ALA A 549 11.92 -25.97 9.10
CA ALA A 549 13.06 -25.08 9.15
C ALA A 549 14.14 -25.55 8.18
N SER A 550 14.41 -24.75 7.16
CA SER A 550 15.39 -24.96 6.09
C SER A 550 16.83 -25.09 6.59
N ASN A 551 17.03 -25.12 7.91
CA ASN A 551 18.25 -25.56 8.56
C ASN A 551 18.12 -27.07 8.90
N PRO A 552 18.48 -28.00 8.00
CA PRO A 552 18.18 -29.43 8.08
C PRO A 552 18.71 -30.20 9.31
N TYR A 553 19.29 -29.54 10.32
CA TYR A 553 20.03 -30.21 11.39
C TYR A 553 19.78 -29.68 12.81
N ILE A 554 18.90 -28.70 13.05
CA ILE A 554 18.61 -28.27 14.43
C ILE A 554 17.98 -29.41 15.25
N ASN A 555 17.12 -30.21 14.62
CA ASN A 555 16.39 -31.30 15.27
C ASN A 555 17.01 -32.70 15.05
N LYS A 556 18.11 -32.80 14.30
CA LYS A 556 18.82 -34.07 14.05
C LYS A 556 20.29 -33.92 14.44
N ARG A 557 20.56 -34.14 15.73
CA ARG A 557 21.92 -34.35 16.23
C ARG A 557 22.26 -35.82 16.01
N TYR A 558 23.22 -36.13 15.14
CA TYR A 558 23.83 -37.45 15.14
C TYR A 558 24.59 -37.60 16.47
N SER A 559 24.23 -38.61 17.26
CA SER A 559 25.10 -39.15 18.30
C SER A 559 26.05 -40.15 17.64
N ASP A 560 27.35 -39.96 17.84
CA ASP A 560 28.38 -40.95 17.47
C ASP A 560 28.11 -42.33 18.12
#